data_AF-A0A261CAL5-F1
#
_entry.id   AF-A0A261CAL5-F1
#
_cell.length_a   1.000
_cell.length_b   1.000
_cell.length_c   1.000
_cell.angle_alpha   90.00
_cell.angle_beta   90.00
_cell.angle_gamma   90.00
#
_symmetry.space_group_name_H-M   'P 1'
#
loop_
_entity.id
_entity.type
_entity.pdbx_description
1 polymer ?
#
loop_
_entity_poly.entity_id
_entity_poly.type
_entity_poly.pdbx_seq_one_letter_code
_entity_poly.pdbx_strand_id
1 'polypeptide(L)'
;MACTYRNNYSESEEFFELAMHNLFVIQVPIHSFGAYIIIMKTPNEMGKMKFPMLFMHLTFVTYDVWAMLVLPIIVFPICGGNSIGVLSSVGMPIWIQGYIGFTLLFLHLLKFPLSVSGPAVTMFFENRYNYLVRLDCDTKSRKFKRAVHYFINYFIALIAFVPAFLNMPDESVARQIALQKLPCLSLKIVNHPTFFMVGNEFLNFFCIGLFAVFSWTQTFFFFSKTVNFIFGIKSQSQRTTQLQREFFRAVCIQVALPFVVIMTPGCFILSTIYTNNYDMAYTNFSVIMISSHGLFSAITMMFIHKPYRTETLKVLGFKRFYKSNKLAVVRMSPLSLHVLGAYIIITMTPKEMGSGEAYYVAGIFNDSRVWVINCMKINKNSC
;
A
#
# COMPACT_ATOMS: atom_id res chain seq x y z
N MET A 1 -24.83 -19.41 19.95
CA MET A 1 -24.99 -19.32 18.48
C MET A 1 -26.24 -18.49 18.22
N ALA A 2 -26.05 -17.23 17.85
CA ALA A 2 -27.11 -16.31 17.48
C ALA A 2 -27.05 -16.05 15.98
N CYS A 3 -28.17 -16.21 15.28
CA CYS A 3 -28.31 -15.88 13.86
C CYS A 3 -29.27 -14.68 13.78
N THR A 4 -28.78 -13.55 13.29
CA THR A 4 -29.56 -12.30 13.28
C THR A 4 -29.78 -11.78 11.87
N TYR A 5 -31.06 -11.69 11.50
CA TYR A 5 -31.56 -11.01 10.32
C TYR A 5 -32.82 -10.25 10.73
N ARG A 6 -32.73 -8.93 10.79
CA ARG A 6 -33.77 -7.98 11.24
C ARG A 6 -34.64 -7.47 10.11
N ASN A 7 -34.27 -7.77 8.86
CA ASN A 7 -34.95 -7.30 7.66
C ASN A 7 -35.06 -5.77 7.60
N ASN A 8 -33.98 -5.08 7.99
CA ASN A 8 -33.88 -3.63 7.93
C ASN A 8 -33.08 -3.18 6.70
N TYR A 9 -33.02 -1.86 6.46
CA TYR A 9 -32.33 -1.32 5.29
C TYR A 9 -30.84 -1.71 5.23
N SER A 10 -30.10 -1.72 6.35
CA SER A 10 -28.67 -2.08 6.37
C SER A 10 -28.38 -3.54 5.97
N GLU A 11 -29.38 -4.41 6.04
CA GLU A 11 -29.28 -5.81 5.66
C GLU A 11 -29.76 -6.06 4.21
N SER A 12 -30.36 -5.05 3.58
CA SER A 12 -30.92 -5.13 2.23
C SER A 12 -29.85 -5.10 1.13
N GLU A 13 -30.19 -5.73 0.00
CA GLU A 13 -29.38 -5.69 -1.23
C GLU A 13 -29.25 -4.26 -1.76
N GLU A 14 -30.33 -3.47 -1.70
CA GLU A 14 -30.37 -2.08 -2.17
C GLU A 14 -29.38 -1.18 -1.43
N PHE A 15 -29.27 -1.33 -0.10
CA PHE A 15 -28.27 -0.62 0.69
C PHE A 15 -26.85 -1.00 0.27
N PHE A 16 -26.59 -2.29 0.15
CA PHE A 16 -25.26 -2.79 -0.20
C PHE A 16 -24.83 -2.31 -1.59
N GLU A 17 -25.71 -2.44 -2.58
CA GLU A 17 -25.50 -1.95 -3.94
C GLU A 17 -25.24 -0.44 -3.96
N LEU A 18 -26.09 0.35 -3.31
CA LEU A 18 -25.93 1.80 -3.24
C LEU A 18 -24.61 2.20 -2.57
N ALA A 19 -24.23 1.54 -1.48
CA ALA A 19 -22.98 1.81 -0.78
C ALA A 19 -21.75 1.50 -1.66
N MET A 20 -21.76 0.36 -2.34
CA MET A 20 -20.67 -0.07 -3.23
C MET A 20 -20.55 0.85 -4.46
N HIS A 21 -21.67 1.26 -5.07
CA HIS A 21 -21.65 2.21 -6.19
C HIS A 21 -21.13 3.59 -5.77
N ASN A 22 -21.58 4.13 -4.63
CA ASN A 22 -21.05 5.40 -4.11
C ASN A 22 -19.56 5.32 -3.80
N LEU A 23 -19.12 4.22 -3.19
CA LEU A 23 -17.71 3.97 -2.92
C LEU A 23 -16.89 3.98 -4.21
N PHE A 24 -17.38 3.32 -5.26
CA PHE A 24 -16.71 3.27 -6.56
C PHE A 24 -16.59 4.66 -7.22
N VAL A 25 -17.67 5.46 -7.20
CA VAL A 25 -17.68 6.83 -7.74
C VAL A 25 -16.58 7.69 -7.09
N ILE A 26 -16.31 7.48 -5.80
CA ILE A 26 -15.23 8.17 -5.07
C ILE A 26 -13.86 7.55 -5.36
N GLN A 27 -13.79 6.22 -5.45
CA GLN A 27 -12.55 5.47 -5.66
C GLN A 27 -11.91 5.78 -7.01
N VAL A 28 -12.67 5.80 -8.10
CA VAL A 28 -12.15 6.02 -9.46
C VAL A 28 -11.27 7.27 -9.57
N PRO A 29 -11.76 8.49 -9.24
CA PRO A 29 -10.94 9.69 -9.38
C PRO A 29 -9.71 9.66 -8.46
N ILE A 30 -9.84 9.13 -7.24
CA ILE A 30 -8.72 9.06 -6.28
C ILE A 30 -7.66 8.04 -6.75
N HIS A 31 -8.07 6.91 -7.29
CA HIS A 31 -7.19 5.88 -7.84
C HIS A 31 -6.46 6.37 -9.07
N SER A 32 -7.16 7.02 -10.00
CA SER A 32 -6.55 7.64 -11.18
C SER A 32 -5.55 8.73 -10.79
N PHE A 33 -5.91 9.58 -9.82
CA PHE A 33 -5.03 10.62 -9.33
C PHE A 33 -3.80 10.06 -8.58
N GLY A 34 -3.98 9.02 -7.77
CA GLY A 34 -2.90 8.30 -7.12
C GLY A 34 -1.91 7.69 -8.11
N ALA A 35 -2.40 7.06 -9.18
CA ALA A 35 -1.57 6.53 -10.26
C ALA A 35 -0.80 7.65 -10.98
N TYR A 36 -1.47 8.77 -11.30
CA TYR A 36 -0.84 9.95 -11.89
C TYR A 36 0.30 10.48 -11.01
N ILE A 37 0.08 10.62 -9.70
CA ILE A 37 1.11 11.10 -8.77
C ILE A 37 2.32 10.16 -8.76
N ILE A 38 2.11 8.85 -8.68
CA ILE A 38 3.23 7.89 -8.68
C ILE A 38 3.99 7.97 -10.02
N ILE A 39 3.30 8.06 -11.15
CA ILE A 39 3.95 8.07 -12.46
C ILE A 39 4.70 9.38 -12.70
N MET A 40 4.07 10.52 -12.40
CA MET A 40 4.57 11.83 -12.84
C MET A 40 5.35 12.58 -11.75
N LYS A 41 5.13 12.27 -10.48
CA LYS A 41 5.65 13.05 -9.34
C LYS A 41 6.59 12.27 -8.43
N THR A 42 6.94 11.02 -8.77
CA THR A 42 8.00 10.29 -8.06
C THR A 42 9.37 10.93 -8.37
N PRO A 43 10.10 11.41 -7.36
CA PRO A 43 11.41 12.04 -7.56
C PRO A 43 12.50 10.99 -7.84
N ASN A 44 13.63 11.42 -8.40
CA ASN A 44 14.71 10.54 -8.83
C ASN A 44 15.30 9.69 -7.68
N GLU A 45 15.33 10.25 -6.47
CA GLU A 45 15.78 9.61 -5.23
C GLU A 45 14.89 8.40 -4.86
N MET A 46 13.63 8.41 -5.29
CA MET A 46 12.66 7.32 -5.12
C MET A 46 12.48 6.46 -6.38
N GLY A 47 13.29 6.68 -7.43
CA GLY A 47 13.11 6.00 -8.72
C GLY A 47 13.07 4.47 -8.62
N LYS A 48 13.93 3.87 -7.78
CA LYS A 48 13.97 2.42 -7.53
C LYS A 48 12.71 1.87 -6.81
N MET A 49 11.87 2.74 -6.26
CA MET A 49 10.61 2.40 -5.58
C MET A 49 9.38 2.74 -6.41
N LYS A 50 9.52 3.49 -7.51
CA LYS A 50 8.42 3.91 -8.37
C LYS A 50 7.60 2.72 -8.88
N PHE A 51 8.27 1.72 -9.47
CA PHE A 51 7.60 0.56 -10.03
C PHE A 51 6.91 -0.30 -8.96
N PRO A 52 7.57 -0.70 -7.85
CA PRO A 52 6.88 -1.41 -6.76
C PRO A 52 5.68 -0.64 -6.17
N MET A 53 5.79 0.68 -6.01
CA MET A 53 4.69 1.52 -5.52
C MET A 53 3.52 1.55 -6.50
N LEU A 54 3.80 1.76 -7.79
CA LEU A 54 2.78 1.76 -8.83
C LEU A 54 2.10 0.40 -8.94
N PHE A 55 2.90 -0.66 -8.94
CA PHE A 55 2.40 -2.02 -9.04
C PHE A 55 1.45 -2.34 -7.87
N MET A 56 1.86 -2.05 -6.63
CA MET A 56 1.01 -2.22 -5.45
C MET A 56 -0.29 -1.41 -5.57
N HIS A 57 -0.21 -0.16 -6.01
CA HIS A 57 -1.39 0.69 -6.23
C HIS A 57 -2.34 0.07 -7.27
N LEU A 58 -1.83 -0.35 -8.42
CA LEU A 58 -2.64 -0.97 -9.48
C LEU A 58 -3.27 -2.30 -9.06
N THR A 59 -2.59 -3.10 -8.24
CA THR A 59 -3.18 -4.32 -7.66
C THR A 59 -4.42 -3.98 -6.81
N PHE A 60 -4.37 -2.89 -6.04
CA PHE A 60 -5.47 -2.47 -5.16
C PHE A 60 -6.64 -1.97 -6.01
N VAL A 61 -6.35 -1.15 -7.03
CA VAL A 61 -7.35 -0.70 -8.01
C VAL A 61 -8.02 -1.88 -8.71
N THR A 62 -7.26 -2.89 -9.12
CA THR A 62 -7.80 -4.05 -9.83
C THR A 62 -8.79 -4.82 -8.96
N TYR A 63 -8.48 -5.00 -7.67
CA TYR A 63 -9.41 -5.64 -6.74
C TYR A 63 -10.68 -4.81 -6.52
N ASP A 64 -10.56 -3.50 -6.29
CA ASP A 64 -11.71 -2.62 -6.07
C ASP A 64 -12.65 -2.60 -7.30
N VAL A 65 -12.07 -2.55 -8.52
CA VAL A 65 -12.84 -2.66 -9.78
C VAL A 65 -13.53 -4.02 -9.89
N TRP A 66 -12.84 -5.11 -9.54
CA TRP A 66 -13.43 -6.45 -9.56
C TRP A 66 -14.60 -6.57 -8.56
N ALA A 67 -14.43 -6.05 -7.35
CA ALA A 67 -15.46 -6.05 -6.32
C ALA A 67 -16.72 -5.27 -6.75
N MET A 68 -16.55 -4.17 -7.50
CA MET A 68 -17.66 -3.43 -8.10
C MET A 68 -18.38 -4.24 -9.18
N LEU A 69 -17.64 -4.94 -10.03
CA LEU A 69 -18.24 -5.73 -11.12
C LEU A 69 -19.02 -6.95 -10.64
N VAL A 70 -18.59 -7.54 -9.52
CA VAL A 70 -19.25 -8.70 -8.90
C VAL A 70 -20.37 -8.29 -7.94
N LEU A 71 -20.20 -7.24 -7.12
CA LEU A 71 -21.07 -6.94 -5.97
C LEU A 71 -21.39 -8.20 -5.15
N PRO A 72 -20.37 -8.81 -4.49
CA PRO A 72 -20.54 -10.08 -3.80
C PRO A 72 -21.28 -9.89 -2.48
N ILE A 73 -22.44 -10.52 -2.34
CA ILE A 73 -23.11 -10.70 -1.05
C ILE A 73 -22.53 -11.98 -0.44
N ILE A 74 -21.70 -11.80 0.58
CA ILE A 74 -20.98 -12.91 1.22
C ILE A 74 -21.69 -13.26 2.54
N VAL A 75 -21.76 -14.54 2.85
CA VAL A 75 -22.32 -15.10 4.08
C VAL A 75 -21.23 -15.87 4.81
N PHE A 76 -20.73 -15.31 5.90
CA PHE A 76 -19.84 -15.99 6.85
C PHE A 76 -20.64 -16.66 7.97
N PRO A 77 -20.23 -17.81 8.52
CA PRO A 77 -18.96 -18.50 8.30
C PRO A 77 -18.96 -19.52 7.15
N ILE A 78 -20.12 -19.78 6.51
CA ILE A 78 -20.28 -20.81 5.48
C ILE A 78 -19.44 -20.57 4.20
N CYS A 79 -18.77 -19.41 4.08
CA CYS A 79 -17.95 -19.05 2.91
C CYS A 79 -18.72 -19.22 1.59
N GLY A 80 -19.99 -18.82 1.62
CA GLY A 80 -20.90 -18.85 0.49
C GLY A 80 -21.62 -17.53 0.33
N GLY A 81 -22.52 -17.46 -0.62
CA GLY A 81 -23.25 -16.24 -0.93
C GLY A 81 -23.66 -16.18 -2.39
N ASN A 82 -24.02 -15.00 -2.84
CA ASN A 82 -24.45 -14.73 -4.22
C ASN A 82 -23.79 -13.45 -4.75
N SER A 83 -23.95 -13.22 -6.04
CA SER A 83 -23.45 -12.04 -6.73
C SER A 83 -24.61 -11.38 -7.46
N ILE A 84 -24.75 -10.07 -7.27
CA ILE A 84 -25.80 -9.25 -7.90
C ILE A 84 -25.23 -8.24 -8.91
N GLY A 85 -23.92 -8.28 -9.17
CA GLY A 85 -23.25 -7.33 -10.04
C GLY A 85 -23.42 -7.59 -11.54
N VAL A 86 -22.77 -6.73 -12.32
CA VAL A 86 -22.78 -6.74 -13.78
C VAL A 86 -22.30 -8.07 -14.34
N LEU A 87 -21.30 -8.72 -13.74
CA LEU A 87 -20.78 -10.00 -14.23
C LEU A 87 -21.82 -11.12 -14.16
N SER A 88 -22.65 -11.13 -13.13
CA SER A 88 -23.77 -12.06 -13.04
C SER A 88 -24.84 -11.76 -14.08
N SER A 89 -25.09 -10.47 -14.36
CA SER A 89 -26.06 -10.04 -15.38
C SER A 89 -25.63 -10.42 -16.81
N VAL A 90 -24.33 -10.47 -17.08
CA VAL A 90 -23.77 -10.91 -18.39
C VAL A 90 -23.66 -12.45 -18.48
N GLY A 91 -24.04 -13.18 -17.43
CA GLY A 91 -24.06 -14.65 -17.42
C GLY A 91 -22.71 -15.30 -17.08
N MET A 92 -21.76 -14.56 -16.49
CA MET A 92 -20.49 -15.14 -16.06
C MET A 92 -20.73 -16.14 -14.92
N PRO A 93 -20.24 -17.39 -15.02
CA PRO A 93 -20.42 -18.40 -13.98
C PRO A 93 -19.89 -17.94 -12.62
N ILE A 94 -20.69 -18.13 -11.57
CA ILE A 94 -20.39 -17.62 -10.23
C ILE A 94 -19.09 -18.19 -9.65
N TRP A 95 -18.77 -19.44 -9.93
CA TRP A 95 -17.51 -20.05 -9.48
C TRP A 95 -16.29 -19.36 -10.09
N ILE A 96 -16.37 -18.86 -11.32
CA ILE A 96 -15.28 -18.07 -11.95
C ILE A 96 -15.20 -16.70 -11.29
N GLN A 97 -16.35 -16.06 -11.04
CA GLN A 97 -16.40 -14.77 -10.33
C GLN A 97 -15.75 -14.89 -8.94
N GLY A 98 -16.13 -15.92 -8.20
CA GLY A 98 -15.58 -16.28 -6.91
C GLY A 98 -14.08 -16.57 -7.01
N TYR A 99 -13.65 -17.44 -7.92
CA TYR A 99 -12.25 -17.83 -8.04
C TYR A 99 -11.36 -16.63 -8.33
N ILE A 100 -11.70 -15.81 -9.34
CA ILE A 100 -10.94 -14.60 -9.65
C ILE A 100 -11.00 -13.61 -8.46
N GLY A 101 -12.15 -13.46 -7.82
CA GLY A 101 -12.31 -12.58 -6.65
C GLY A 101 -11.42 -13.00 -5.48
N PHE A 102 -11.39 -14.29 -5.13
CA PHE A 102 -10.54 -14.84 -4.09
C PHE A 102 -9.07 -14.82 -4.49
N THR A 103 -8.72 -15.11 -5.74
CA THR A 103 -7.35 -15.01 -6.24
C THR A 103 -6.86 -13.57 -6.20
N LEU A 104 -7.65 -12.59 -6.67
CA LEU A 104 -7.34 -11.18 -6.54
C LEU A 104 -7.22 -10.80 -5.07
N LEU A 105 -8.13 -11.25 -4.21
CA LEU A 105 -8.04 -11.08 -2.76
C LEU A 105 -6.76 -11.68 -2.19
N PHE A 106 -6.24 -12.83 -2.66
CA PHE A 106 -4.97 -13.42 -2.19
C PHE A 106 -3.73 -12.73 -2.75
N LEU A 107 -3.80 -12.28 -4.01
CA LEU A 107 -2.78 -11.43 -4.64
C LEU A 107 -2.67 -10.09 -3.91
N HIS A 108 -3.80 -9.62 -3.40
CA HIS A 108 -4.02 -8.34 -2.79
C HIS A 108 -3.82 -8.32 -1.26
N LEU A 109 -4.34 -9.34 -0.55
CA LEU A 109 -4.50 -9.34 0.90
C LEU A 109 -3.17 -9.02 1.52
N LEU A 110 -3.11 -7.94 2.29
CA LEU A 110 -2.19 -7.70 3.40
C LEU A 110 -2.64 -6.59 4.30
N LYS A 111 -2.44 -6.83 5.60
CA LYS A 111 -1.43 -6.09 6.40
C LYS A 111 -1.18 -6.73 7.79
N PHE A 112 -0.11 -6.27 8.44
CA PHE A 112 0.50 -6.75 9.70
C PHE A 112 -0.30 -6.39 10.96
N PRO A 113 -0.46 -7.24 12.00
CA PRO A 113 0.12 -8.58 12.20
C PRO A 113 -0.79 -9.79 11.87
N LEU A 114 -2.06 -9.60 11.47
CA LEU A 114 -3.02 -10.73 11.36
C LEU A 114 -3.71 -10.92 10.01
N SER A 115 -3.36 -10.18 8.95
CA SER A 115 -3.95 -10.38 7.61
C SER A 115 -2.94 -10.97 6.63
N VAL A 116 -3.37 -12.00 5.88
CA VAL A 116 -2.63 -12.81 4.88
C VAL A 116 -1.72 -11.99 4.00
N SER A 117 -0.52 -12.48 3.65
CA SER A 117 0.47 -11.77 2.82
C SER A 117 0.40 -11.92 1.29
N GLY A 118 0.04 -10.85 0.56
CA GLY A 118 -0.01 -10.81 -0.89
C GLY A 118 1.38 -10.62 -1.50
N PRO A 119 1.68 -11.24 -2.66
CA PRO A 119 2.99 -11.16 -3.32
C PRO A 119 3.49 -9.72 -3.56
N ALA A 120 2.58 -8.76 -3.74
CA ALA A 120 2.91 -7.35 -4.01
C ALA A 120 3.71 -6.69 -2.87
N VAL A 121 3.36 -6.96 -1.61
CA VAL A 121 4.05 -6.35 -0.45
C VAL A 121 5.33 -7.11 -0.11
N THR A 122 5.34 -8.44 -0.25
CA THR A 122 6.58 -9.22 -0.14
C THR A 122 7.59 -8.73 -1.18
N MET A 123 7.16 -8.49 -2.41
CA MET A 123 7.96 -7.85 -3.46
C MET A 123 8.42 -6.45 -3.04
N PHE A 124 7.55 -5.64 -2.45
CA PHE A 124 7.91 -4.31 -1.98
C PHE A 124 9.04 -4.35 -0.95
N PHE A 125 8.93 -5.19 0.09
CA PHE A 125 9.96 -5.31 1.13
C PHE A 125 11.22 -6.02 0.63
N GLU A 126 11.09 -7.03 -0.23
CA GLU A 126 12.23 -7.66 -0.91
C GLU A 126 13.00 -6.64 -1.74
N ASN A 127 12.30 -5.76 -2.47
CA ASN A 127 12.92 -4.71 -3.28
C ASN A 127 13.72 -3.73 -2.43
N ARG A 128 13.19 -3.35 -1.26
CA ARG A 128 13.91 -2.51 -0.29
C ARG A 128 15.14 -3.22 0.26
N TYR A 129 14.97 -4.47 0.69
CA TYR A 129 16.07 -5.29 1.17
C TYR A 129 17.18 -5.42 0.11
N ASN A 130 16.81 -5.70 -1.14
CA ASN A 130 17.77 -5.89 -2.24
C ASN A 130 18.60 -4.63 -2.51
N TYR A 131 17.99 -3.44 -2.53
CA TYR A 131 18.73 -2.21 -2.86
C TYR A 131 19.44 -1.55 -1.68
N LEU A 132 18.99 -1.80 -0.45
CA LEU A 132 19.60 -1.21 0.73
C LEU A 132 20.66 -2.12 1.35
N VAL A 133 20.38 -3.41 1.47
CA VAL A 133 21.20 -4.33 2.26
C VAL A 133 22.22 -5.08 1.42
N ARG A 134 21.90 -5.37 0.15
CA ARG A 134 22.75 -6.20 -0.70
C ARG A 134 23.70 -5.38 -1.58
N LEU A 135 24.94 -5.83 -1.68
CA LEU A 135 25.96 -5.26 -2.57
C LEU A 135 25.83 -5.74 -4.02
N ASP A 136 25.32 -6.96 -4.23
CA ASP A 136 25.17 -7.61 -5.55
C ASP A 136 23.83 -7.29 -6.24
N CYS A 137 23.18 -6.20 -5.83
CA CYS A 137 21.79 -5.89 -6.17
C CYS A 137 21.50 -5.75 -7.68
N ASP A 138 22.51 -5.36 -8.47
CA ASP A 138 22.39 -5.09 -9.91
C ASP A 138 22.91 -6.25 -10.80
N THR A 139 23.43 -7.32 -10.20
CA THR A 139 23.97 -8.47 -10.94
C THR A 139 22.87 -9.23 -11.72
N LYS A 140 23.23 -9.79 -12.88
CA LYS A 140 22.29 -10.60 -13.70
C LYS A 140 21.74 -11.81 -12.92
N SER A 141 22.61 -12.49 -12.16
CA SER A 141 22.21 -13.61 -11.30
C SER A 141 21.16 -13.20 -10.26
N ARG A 142 21.34 -12.03 -9.63
CA ARG A 142 20.36 -11.54 -8.65
C ARG A 142 19.02 -11.19 -9.30
N LYS A 143 19.03 -10.51 -10.44
CA LYS A 143 17.80 -10.19 -11.19
C LYS A 143 17.01 -11.46 -11.54
N PHE A 144 17.69 -12.51 -11.99
CA PHE A 144 17.06 -13.81 -12.27
C PHE A 144 16.46 -14.46 -11.01
N LYS A 145 17.22 -14.53 -9.90
CA LYS A 145 16.72 -15.08 -8.63
C LYS A 145 15.48 -14.33 -8.11
N ARG A 146 15.42 -13.01 -8.30
CA ARG A 146 14.26 -12.18 -7.95
C ARG A 146 13.06 -12.47 -8.84
N ALA A 147 13.26 -12.57 -10.15
CA ALA A 147 12.20 -12.93 -11.08
C ALA A 147 11.59 -14.31 -10.74
N VAL A 148 12.43 -15.31 -10.45
CA VAL A 148 11.98 -16.63 -10.00
C VAL A 148 11.22 -16.55 -8.67
N HIS A 149 11.74 -15.80 -7.70
CA HIS A 149 11.06 -15.60 -6.42
C HIS A 149 9.68 -14.95 -6.58
N TYR A 150 9.55 -13.95 -7.45
CA TYR A 150 8.26 -13.35 -7.75
C TYR A 150 7.33 -14.35 -8.43
N PHE A 151 7.80 -15.03 -9.47
CA PHE A 151 7.01 -16.06 -10.16
C PHE A 151 6.46 -17.11 -9.19
N ILE A 152 7.29 -17.63 -8.28
CA ILE A 152 6.86 -18.61 -7.27
C ILE A 152 5.78 -18.02 -6.36
N ASN A 153 5.95 -16.80 -5.86
CA ASN A 153 4.95 -16.18 -4.98
C ASN A 153 3.60 -15.95 -5.69
N TYR A 154 3.61 -15.48 -6.94
CA TYR A 154 2.39 -15.33 -7.74
C TYR A 154 1.75 -16.68 -8.06
N PHE A 155 2.56 -17.66 -8.47
CA PHE A 155 2.08 -19.01 -8.77
C PHE A 155 1.42 -19.66 -7.55
N ILE A 156 2.06 -19.56 -6.37
CA ILE A 156 1.48 -20.03 -5.10
C ILE A 156 0.16 -19.31 -4.81
N ALA A 157 0.07 -18.00 -4.99
CA ALA A 157 -1.17 -17.26 -4.77
C ALA A 157 -2.32 -17.72 -5.70
N LEU A 158 -2.01 -18.09 -6.95
CA LEU A 158 -3.00 -18.64 -7.90
C LEU A 158 -3.51 -20.02 -7.45
N ILE A 159 -2.62 -20.89 -6.96
CA ILE A 159 -2.97 -22.28 -6.62
C ILE A 159 -3.46 -22.44 -5.18
N ALA A 160 -3.13 -21.52 -4.26
CA ALA A 160 -3.35 -21.67 -2.82
C ALA A 160 -4.81 -21.98 -2.45
N PHE A 161 -5.75 -21.44 -3.22
CA PHE A 161 -7.18 -21.58 -2.97
C PHE A 161 -7.89 -22.53 -3.97
N VAL A 162 -7.15 -23.12 -4.91
CA VAL A 162 -7.69 -24.13 -5.84
C VAL A 162 -8.32 -25.33 -5.12
N PRO A 163 -7.72 -25.90 -4.04
CA PRO A 163 -8.32 -27.02 -3.33
C PRO A 163 -9.74 -26.72 -2.81
N ALA A 164 -9.99 -25.49 -2.37
CA ALA A 164 -11.31 -25.07 -1.88
C ALA A 164 -12.36 -25.05 -3.01
N PHE A 165 -11.97 -24.60 -4.20
CA PHE A 165 -12.83 -24.58 -5.38
C PHE A 165 -13.08 -25.98 -5.96
N LEU A 166 -12.10 -26.88 -5.88
CA LEU A 166 -12.28 -28.29 -6.28
C LEU A 166 -13.21 -29.07 -5.34
N ASN A 167 -13.35 -28.61 -4.09
CA ASN A 167 -14.26 -29.20 -3.08
C ASN A 167 -15.54 -28.38 -2.90
N MET A 168 -15.96 -27.64 -3.93
CA MET A 168 -17.23 -26.92 -3.90
C MET A 168 -18.41 -27.91 -3.85
N PRO A 169 -19.33 -27.79 -2.87
CA PRO A 169 -20.54 -28.60 -2.86
C PRO A 169 -21.50 -28.20 -3.99
N ASP A 170 -22.34 -29.15 -4.40
CA ASP A 170 -23.45 -28.88 -5.30
C ASP A 170 -24.40 -27.83 -4.72
N GLU A 171 -25.10 -27.10 -5.58
CA GLU A 171 -26.00 -25.98 -5.21
C GLU A 171 -27.05 -26.39 -4.18
N SER A 172 -27.66 -27.56 -4.32
CA SER A 172 -28.67 -28.09 -3.39
C SER A 172 -28.09 -28.35 -2.00
N VAL A 173 -26.87 -28.92 -1.95
CA VAL A 173 -26.14 -29.20 -0.71
C VAL A 173 -25.70 -27.90 -0.06
N ALA A 174 -25.20 -26.94 -0.83
CA ALA A 174 -24.80 -25.61 -0.35
C ALA A 174 -25.98 -24.87 0.32
N ARG A 175 -27.16 -24.89 -0.30
CA ARG A 175 -28.39 -24.30 0.26
C ARG A 175 -28.82 -25.00 1.55
N GLN A 176 -28.76 -26.33 1.57
CA GLN A 176 -29.09 -27.10 2.77
C GLN A 176 -28.16 -26.76 3.93
N ILE A 177 -26.84 -26.69 3.68
CA ILE A 177 -25.84 -26.29 4.67
C ILE A 177 -26.13 -24.87 5.17
N ALA A 178 -26.46 -23.93 4.27
CA ALA A 178 -26.77 -22.55 4.63
C ALA A 178 -27.98 -22.47 5.58
N LEU A 179 -29.08 -23.16 5.27
CA LEU A 179 -30.29 -23.17 6.11
C LEU A 179 -30.09 -23.90 7.45
N GLN A 180 -29.26 -24.94 7.46
CA GLN A 180 -28.93 -25.67 8.70
C GLN A 180 -28.05 -24.85 9.64
N LYS A 181 -27.02 -24.19 9.11
CA LYS A 181 -26.08 -23.39 9.90
C LYS A 181 -26.62 -22.00 10.25
N LEU A 182 -27.39 -21.40 9.35
CA LEU A 182 -27.91 -20.04 9.45
C LEU A 182 -29.43 -20.02 9.17
N PRO A 183 -30.27 -20.49 10.10
CA PRO A 183 -31.71 -20.58 9.90
C PRO A 183 -32.40 -19.22 9.76
N CYS A 184 -31.75 -18.13 10.18
CA CYS A 184 -32.26 -16.76 10.03
C CYS A 184 -32.03 -16.17 8.62
N LEU A 185 -31.22 -16.82 7.78
CA LEU A 185 -30.86 -16.27 6.47
C LEU A 185 -32.11 -16.20 5.58
N SER A 186 -32.32 -15.04 4.95
CA SER A 186 -33.47 -14.84 4.07
C SER A 186 -33.48 -15.87 2.93
N LEU A 187 -34.65 -16.47 2.68
CA LEU A 187 -34.85 -17.37 1.54
C LEU A 187 -34.55 -16.69 0.20
N LYS A 188 -34.64 -15.35 0.13
CA LYS A 188 -34.24 -14.59 -1.06
C LYS A 188 -32.75 -14.76 -1.40
N ILE A 189 -31.89 -14.81 -0.38
CA ILE A 189 -30.43 -14.99 -0.53
C ILE A 189 -30.12 -16.45 -0.86
N VAL A 190 -30.69 -17.39 -0.10
CA VAL A 190 -30.42 -18.83 -0.25
C VAL A 190 -30.91 -19.35 -1.60
N ASN A 191 -32.12 -18.98 -2.01
CA ASN A 191 -32.71 -19.44 -3.27
C ASN A 191 -32.27 -18.60 -4.48
N HIS A 192 -31.30 -17.69 -4.29
CA HIS A 192 -30.77 -16.93 -5.40
C HIS A 192 -30.15 -17.87 -6.46
N PRO A 193 -30.37 -17.62 -7.77
CA PRO A 193 -29.84 -18.49 -8.84
C PRO A 193 -28.32 -18.60 -8.85
N THR A 194 -27.62 -17.57 -8.37
CA THR A 194 -26.15 -17.53 -8.28
C THR A 194 -25.64 -17.88 -6.88
N PHE A 195 -26.46 -18.48 -6.02
CA PHE A 195 -26.00 -18.89 -4.70
C PHE A 195 -24.97 -20.03 -4.80
N PHE A 196 -23.82 -19.86 -4.15
CA PHE A 196 -22.75 -20.86 -4.12
C PHE A 196 -22.04 -20.88 -2.77
N MET A 197 -21.33 -21.97 -2.50
CA MET A 197 -20.49 -22.14 -1.32
C MET A 197 -19.11 -22.62 -1.78
N VAL A 198 -18.04 -22.02 -1.24
CA VAL A 198 -16.67 -22.43 -1.59
C VAL A 198 -16.13 -23.36 -0.51
N GLY A 199 -15.79 -24.58 -0.90
CA GLY A 199 -15.18 -25.57 0.00
C GLY A 199 -15.97 -25.77 1.30
N ASN A 200 -15.28 -26.29 2.31
CA ASN A 200 -15.76 -26.24 3.68
C ASN A 200 -14.92 -25.25 4.50
N GLU A 201 -15.45 -24.78 5.62
CA GLU A 201 -14.82 -23.77 6.48
C GLU A 201 -13.41 -24.17 6.95
N PHE A 202 -13.20 -25.46 7.27
CA PHE A 202 -11.92 -25.98 7.72
C PHE A 202 -10.86 -25.93 6.61
N LEU A 203 -11.21 -26.39 5.41
CA LEU A 203 -10.33 -26.37 4.24
C LEU A 203 -9.99 -24.93 3.84
N ASN A 204 -10.98 -24.04 3.84
CA ASN A 204 -10.77 -22.62 3.55
C ASN A 204 -9.80 -21.99 4.56
N PHE A 205 -10.02 -22.24 5.85
CA PHE A 205 -9.15 -21.75 6.91
C PHE A 205 -7.72 -22.30 6.77
N PHE A 206 -7.58 -23.58 6.44
CA PHE A 206 -6.28 -24.21 6.23
C PHE A 206 -5.54 -23.62 5.03
N CYS A 207 -6.21 -23.48 3.88
CA CYS A 207 -5.64 -22.86 2.67
C CYS A 207 -5.22 -21.41 2.92
N ILE A 208 -6.09 -20.59 3.54
CA ILE A 208 -5.82 -19.20 3.89
C ILE A 208 -4.66 -19.12 4.89
N GLY A 209 -4.67 -19.96 5.92
CA GLY A 209 -3.67 -20.00 6.99
C GLY A 209 -2.28 -20.37 6.50
N LEU A 210 -2.16 -21.43 5.68
CA LEU A 210 -0.87 -21.83 5.10
C LEU A 210 -0.28 -20.74 4.21
N PHE A 211 -1.10 -20.16 3.33
CA PHE A 211 -0.66 -19.07 2.47
C PHE A 211 -0.25 -17.85 3.30
N ALA A 212 -1.01 -17.52 4.35
CA ALA A 212 -0.64 -16.45 5.28
C ALA A 212 0.73 -16.69 5.92
N VAL A 213 0.97 -17.86 6.49
CA VAL A 213 2.25 -18.20 7.16
C VAL A 213 3.43 -18.12 6.19
N PHE A 214 3.26 -18.69 4.98
CA PHE A 214 4.28 -18.67 3.93
C PHE A 214 4.71 -17.24 3.57
N SER A 215 3.72 -16.37 3.30
CA SER A 215 4.00 -15.01 2.89
C SER A 215 4.47 -14.13 4.06
N TRP A 216 4.01 -14.41 5.28
CA TRP A 216 4.37 -13.64 6.48
C TRP A 216 5.82 -13.86 6.86
N THR A 217 6.27 -15.11 6.80
CA THR A 217 7.65 -15.48 7.11
C THR A 217 8.63 -14.71 6.21
N GLN A 218 8.34 -14.62 4.91
CA GLN A 218 9.14 -13.86 3.96
C GLN A 218 9.12 -12.35 4.23
N THR A 219 7.92 -11.79 4.42
CA THR A 219 7.74 -10.36 4.67
C THR A 219 8.46 -9.93 5.94
N PHE A 220 8.29 -10.70 7.03
CA PHE A 220 8.95 -10.45 8.30
C PHE A 220 10.48 -10.56 8.19
N PHE A 221 10.98 -11.55 7.44
CA PHE A 221 12.41 -11.70 7.18
C PHE A 221 13.00 -10.47 6.48
N PHE A 222 12.43 -10.05 5.33
CA PHE A 222 12.94 -8.90 4.58
C PHE A 222 12.79 -7.59 5.36
N PHE A 223 11.65 -7.42 6.05
CA PHE A 223 11.40 -6.27 6.91
C PHE A 223 12.45 -6.18 8.01
N SER A 224 12.63 -7.23 8.80
CA SER A 224 13.56 -7.26 9.94
C SER A 224 15.00 -7.00 9.50
N LYS A 225 15.45 -7.61 8.40
CA LYS A 225 16.79 -7.34 7.85
C LYS A 225 16.95 -5.89 7.38
N THR A 226 15.91 -5.31 6.77
CA THR A 226 15.92 -3.91 6.34
C THR A 226 15.96 -2.94 7.51
N VAL A 227 15.17 -3.20 8.56
CA VAL A 227 15.17 -2.41 9.81
C VAL A 227 16.56 -2.43 10.45
N ASN A 228 17.12 -3.63 10.65
CA ASN A 228 18.44 -3.78 11.27
C ASN A 228 19.54 -3.03 10.49
N PHE A 229 19.46 -3.00 9.16
CA PHE A 229 20.39 -2.25 8.33
C PHE A 229 20.24 -0.73 8.50
N ILE A 230 19.01 -0.21 8.37
CA ILE A 230 18.70 1.23 8.40
C ILE A 230 19.03 1.85 9.78
N PHE A 231 18.83 1.09 10.85
CA PHE A 231 19.05 1.58 12.21
C PHE A 231 20.41 1.19 12.79
N GLY A 232 21.08 0.15 12.26
CA GLY A 232 22.35 -0.37 12.79
C GLY A 232 23.63 0.23 12.20
N ILE A 233 23.61 0.75 10.96
CA ILE A 233 24.85 1.18 10.27
C ILE A 233 25.13 2.68 10.46
N LYS A 234 26.34 3.02 10.92
CA LYS A 234 26.84 4.40 11.10
C LYS A 234 27.68 4.93 9.93
N SER A 235 27.95 4.12 8.90
CA SER A 235 28.97 4.42 7.86
C SER A 235 28.48 5.22 6.64
N GLN A 236 27.19 5.57 6.55
CA GLN A 236 26.70 6.47 5.50
C GLN A 236 26.60 7.92 5.99
N SER A 237 26.63 8.88 5.06
CA SER A 237 26.44 10.31 5.38
C SER A 237 25.17 10.48 6.23
N GLN A 238 25.25 11.32 7.27
CA GLN A 238 24.14 11.53 8.21
C GLN A 238 22.84 11.90 7.46
N ARG A 239 22.97 12.71 6.40
CA ARG A 239 21.85 13.13 5.54
C ARG A 239 21.20 11.97 4.79
N THR A 240 21.98 11.05 4.19
CA THR A 240 21.44 9.89 3.46
C THR A 240 20.70 8.95 4.41
N THR A 241 21.30 8.66 5.56
CA THR A 241 20.69 7.80 6.58
C THR A 241 19.39 8.38 7.12
N GLN A 242 19.34 9.70 7.34
CA GLN A 242 18.12 10.39 7.76
C GLN A 242 17.00 10.25 6.72
N LEU A 243 17.29 10.50 5.44
CA LEU A 243 16.31 10.36 4.37
C LEU A 243 15.76 8.92 4.24
N GLN A 244 16.63 7.91 4.37
CA GLN A 244 16.20 6.50 4.34
C GLN A 244 15.30 6.14 5.54
N ARG A 245 15.58 6.68 6.73
CA ARG A 245 14.74 6.48 7.93
C ARG A 245 13.39 7.17 7.80
N GLU A 246 13.35 8.42 7.34
CA GLU A 246 12.11 9.15 7.12
C GLU A 246 11.23 8.45 6.08
N PHE A 247 11.82 8.03 4.96
CA PHE A 247 11.11 7.27 3.94
C PHE A 247 10.58 5.94 4.49
N PHE A 248 11.41 5.18 5.22
CA PHE A 248 11.01 3.88 5.76
C PHE A 248 9.88 4.02 6.78
N ARG A 249 9.93 5.05 7.64
CA ARG A 249 8.84 5.38 8.55
C ARG A 249 7.55 5.70 7.79
N ALA A 250 7.63 6.51 6.73
CA ALA A 250 6.47 6.82 5.89
C ALA A 250 5.87 5.56 5.26
N VAL A 251 6.70 4.65 4.76
CA VAL A 251 6.25 3.33 4.27
C VAL A 251 5.55 2.52 5.36
N CYS A 252 6.12 2.42 6.56
CA CYS A 252 5.50 1.68 7.65
C CYS A 252 4.11 2.24 7.99
N ILE A 253 3.95 3.57 8.00
CA ILE A 253 2.64 4.20 8.26
C ILE A 253 1.69 3.99 7.06
N GLN A 254 2.20 4.08 5.82
CA GLN A 254 1.44 3.77 4.61
C GLN A 254 0.88 2.33 4.64
N VAL A 255 1.65 1.42 5.23
CA VAL A 255 1.25 0.04 5.43
C VAL A 255 0.30 -0.06 6.64
N ALA A 256 0.55 0.61 7.76
CA ALA A 256 -0.28 0.47 8.96
C ALA A 256 -1.69 1.09 8.84
N LEU A 257 -1.91 2.16 8.07
CA LEU A 257 -3.23 2.83 8.09
C LEU A 257 -4.35 2.03 7.41
N PRO A 258 -4.23 1.60 6.14
CA PRO A 258 -5.24 0.73 5.52
C PRO A 258 -5.37 -0.65 6.19
N PHE A 259 -4.41 -1.03 7.04
CA PHE A 259 -4.51 -2.27 7.81
C PHE A 259 -5.63 -2.19 8.83
N VAL A 260 -5.72 -1.08 9.56
CA VAL A 260 -6.73 -0.88 10.60
C VAL A 260 -8.13 -1.04 9.99
N VAL A 261 -8.32 -0.53 8.78
CA VAL A 261 -9.57 -0.64 8.02
C VAL A 261 -9.94 -2.09 7.70
N ILE A 262 -8.99 -2.97 7.40
CA ILE A 262 -9.25 -4.40 7.10
C ILE A 262 -9.27 -5.27 8.38
N MET A 263 -8.55 -4.87 9.42
CA MET A 263 -8.47 -5.64 10.65
C MET A 263 -9.83 -5.67 11.37
N THR A 264 -10.59 -4.57 11.36
CA THR A 264 -11.94 -4.53 11.92
C THR A 264 -12.88 -5.61 11.32
N PRO A 265 -13.10 -5.68 9.99
CA PRO A 265 -13.92 -6.74 9.40
C PRO A 265 -13.28 -8.13 9.55
N GLY A 266 -11.95 -8.24 9.53
CA GLY A 266 -11.25 -9.49 9.79
C GLY A 266 -11.54 -10.06 11.19
N CYS A 267 -11.49 -9.23 12.24
CA CYS A 267 -11.83 -9.62 13.60
C CYS A 267 -13.30 -10.03 13.73
N PHE A 268 -14.21 -9.33 13.06
CA PHE A 268 -15.62 -9.72 13.01
C PHE A 268 -15.81 -11.09 12.33
N ILE A 269 -15.24 -11.31 11.15
CA ILE A 269 -15.33 -12.59 10.42
C ILE A 269 -14.76 -13.74 11.28
N LEU A 270 -13.60 -13.54 11.90
CA LEU A 270 -13.00 -14.54 12.80
C LEU A 270 -13.89 -14.81 14.03
N SER A 271 -14.49 -13.76 14.61
CA SER A 271 -15.43 -13.89 15.71
C SER A 271 -16.67 -14.70 15.30
N THR A 272 -17.24 -14.45 14.12
CA THR A 272 -18.36 -15.21 13.57
C THR A 272 -17.98 -16.68 13.34
N ILE A 273 -16.78 -16.96 12.83
CA ILE A 273 -16.30 -18.35 12.66
C ILE A 273 -16.15 -19.05 14.02
N TYR A 274 -15.60 -18.38 15.02
CA TYR A 274 -15.33 -18.99 16.33
C TYR A 274 -16.61 -19.17 17.17
N THR A 275 -17.50 -18.17 17.16
CA THR A 275 -18.70 -18.14 18.01
C THR A 275 -19.95 -18.67 17.33
N ASN A 276 -19.94 -18.83 16.00
CA ASN A 276 -21.11 -19.05 15.16
C ASN A 276 -22.22 -18.01 15.41
N ASN A 277 -21.82 -16.78 15.75
CA ASN A 277 -22.71 -15.64 15.85
C ASN A 277 -22.67 -14.86 14.54
N TYR A 278 -23.79 -14.89 13.83
CA TYR A 278 -23.95 -14.28 12.52
C TYR A 278 -24.88 -13.07 12.59
N ASP A 279 -24.49 -12.02 11.88
CA ASP A 279 -25.28 -10.80 11.69
C ASP A 279 -25.06 -10.29 10.26
N MET A 280 -26.15 -10.24 9.49
CA MET A 280 -26.11 -9.82 8.10
C MET A 280 -25.67 -8.36 7.94
N ALA A 281 -26.10 -7.46 8.84
CA ALA A 281 -25.74 -6.04 8.76
C ALA A 281 -24.23 -5.89 8.92
N TYR A 282 -23.65 -6.54 9.94
CA TYR A 282 -22.21 -6.49 10.17
C TYR A 282 -21.41 -7.15 9.06
N THR A 283 -21.95 -8.17 8.40
CA THR A 283 -21.30 -8.79 7.24
C THR A 283 -21.30 -7.83 6.04
N ASN A 284 -22.43 -7.18 5.73
CA ASN A 284 -22.49 -6.15 4.69
C ASN A 284 -21.52 -5.00 4.95
N PHE A 285 -21.52 -4.44 6.17
CA PHE A 285 -20.54 -3.41 6.56
C PHE A 285 -19.10 -3.92 6.46
N SER A 286 -18.84 -5.17 6.80
CA SER A 286 -17.52 -5.76 6.70
C SER A 286 -17.04 -5.85 5.26
N VAL A 287 -17.91 -6.27 4.33
CA VAL A 287 -17.59 -6.32 2.90
C VAL A 287 -17.38 -4.93 2.32
N ILE A 288 -18.17 -3.93 2.71
CA ILE A 288 -17.98 -2.53 2.32
C ILE A 288 -16.63 -1.99 2.85
N MET A 289 -16.30 -2.27 4.11
CA MET A 289 -15.02 -1.87 4.72
C MET A 289 -13.83 -2.53 4.01
N ILE A 290 -13.92 -3.84 3.74
CA ILE A 290 -12.93 -4.56 2.93
C ILE A 290 -12.82 -3.89 1.56
N SER A 291 -13.92 -3.59 0.87
CA SER A 291 -13.90 -2.95 -0.45
C SER A 291 -13.36 -1.52 -0.42
N SER A 292 -13.42 -0.83 0.72
CA SER A 292 -12.91 0.54 0.88
C SER A 292 -11.41 0.63 1.13
N HIS A 293 -10.73 -0.48 1.44
CA HIS A 293 -9.34 -0.45 1.88
C HIS A 293 -8.39 0.19 0.83
N GLY A 294 -8.67 -0.01 -0.47
CA GLY A 294 -7.86 0.49 -1.57
C GLY A 294 -7.90 2.01 -1.63
N LEU A 295 -9.08 2.59 -1.40
CA LEU A 295 -9.28 4.03 -1.23
C LEU A 295 -8.39 4.60 -0.12
N PHE A 296 -8.44 4.01 1.07
CA PHE A 296 -7.62 4.45 2.20
C PHE A 296 -6.13 4.31 1.91
N SER A 297 -5.72 3.29 1.16
CA SER A 297 -4.34 3.12 0.72
C SER A 297 -3.88 4.21 -0.24
N ALA A 298 -4.69 4.54 -1.24
CA ALA A 298 -4.41 5.60 -2.20
C ALA A 298 -4.30 6.96 -1.50
N ILE A 299 -5.25 7.28 -0.62
CA ILE A 299 -5.23 8.51 0.20
C ILE A 299 -3.95 8.55 1.05
N THR A 300 -3.67 7.48 1.80
CA THR A 300 -2.49 7.44 2.66
C THR A 300 -1.20 7.63 1.86
N MET A 301 -1.06 6.95 0.73
CA MET A 301 0.08 7.09 -0.17
C MET A 301 0.30 8.55 -0.58
N MET A 302 -0.77 9.25 -0.97
CA MET A 302 -0.69 10.65 -1.39
C MET A 302 -0.29 11.61 -0.26
N PHE A 303 -0.72 11.38 0.98
CA PHE A 303 -0.47 12.30 2.09
C PHE A 303 0.77 11.97 2.94
N ILE A 304 1.25 10.72 2.93
CA ILE A 304 2.37 10.30 3.77
C ILE A 304 3.73 10.70 3.18
N HIS A 305 3.87 10.63 1.86
CA HIS A 305 5.13 10.93 1.18
C HIS A 305 5.22 12.41 0.86
N LYS A 306 6.27 13.07 1.37
CA LYS A 306 6.52 14.51 1.13
C LYS A 306 6.39 14.95 -0.34
N PRO A 307 7.01 14.27 -1.34
CA PRO A 307 6.87 14.68 -2.74
C PRO A 307 5.42 14.58 -3.24
N TYR A 308 4.73 13.49 -2.90
CA TYR A 308 3.33 13.28 -3.30
C TYR A 308 2.40 14.28 -2.62
N ARG A 309 2.50 14.46 -1.30
CA ARG A 309 1.68 15.39 -0.53
C ARG A 309 1.80 16.81 -1.06
N THR A 310 3.02 17.23 -1.41
CA THR A 310 3.27 18.58 -1.93
C THR A 310 2.52 18.79 -3.24
N GLU A 311 2.52 17.81 -4.14
CA GLU A 311 1.82 17.90 -5.41
C GLU A 311 0.30 17.75 -5.24
N THR A 312 -0.16 16.85 -4.36
CA THR A 312 -1.57 16.73 -3.97
C THR A 312 -2.14 18.05 -3.46
N LEU A 313 -1.47 18.69 -2.50
CA LEU A 313 -1.92 19.95 -1.92
C LEU A 313 -1.88 21.11 -2.92
N LYS A 314 -0.94 21.10 -3.88
CA LYS A 314 -0.91 22.06 -4.98
C LYS A 314 -2.13 21.92 -5.89
N VAL A 315 -2.47 20.69 -6.30
CA VAL A 315 -3.65 20.41 -7.14
C VAL A 315 -4.94 20.78 -6.41
N LEU A 316 -5.01 20.52 -5.10
CA LEU A 316 -6.17 20.88 -4.26
C LEU A 316 -6.23 22.38 -3.89
N GLY A 317 -5.29 23.21 -4.34
CA GLY A 317 -5.33 24.66 -4.13
C GLY A 317 -4.94 25.15 -2.73
N PHE A 318 -4.38 24.29 -1.87
CA PHE A 318 -3.93 24.68 -0.53
C PHE A 318 -2.60 25.48 -0.58
N LYS A 319 -2.70 26.79 -0.84
CA LYS A 319 -1.58 27.74 -1.02
C LYS A 319 -0.61 27.86 0.18
N ARG A 320 -0.96 27.36 1.37
CA ARG A 320 -0.20 27.59 2.62
C ARG A 320 1.18 26.89 2.69
N PHE A 321 1.43 25.90 1.83
CA PHE A 321 2.74 25.21 1.75
C PHE A 321 3.64 25.70 0.60
N TYR A 322 3.22 26.71 -0.18
CA TYR A 322 3.95 27.24 -1.34
C TYR A 322 5.30 27.89 -0.96
N LYS A 323 5.45 28.34 0.30
CA LYS A 323 6.56 29.20 0.71
C LYS A 323 7.83 28.49 1.20
N SER A 324 7.79 27.18 1.48
CA SER A 324 8.93 26.51 2.14
C SER A 324 10.00 25.92 1.21
N ASN A 325 9.75 25.81 -0.10
CA ASN A 325 10.65 25.15 -1.05
C ASN A 325 11.23 26.06 -2.15
N LYS A 326 10.94 27.38 -2.14
CA LYS A 326 11.85 28.30 -2.82
C LYS A 326 13.11 28.38 -1.97
N LEU A 327 14.05 27.45 -2.20
CA LEU A 327 15.46 27.77 -2.03
C LEU A 327 15.64 29.14 -2.72
N ALA A 328 16.05 30.14 -1.95
CA ALA A 328 16.48 31.40 -2.52
C ALA A 328 17.65 31.06 -3.45
N VAL A 329 17.37 30.93 -4.74
CA VAL A 329 18.40 31.00 -5.77
C VAL A 329 18.81 32.47 -5.76
N VAL A 330 19.74 32.80 -4.86
CA VAL A 330 20.41 34.08 -4.89
C VAL A 330 21.16 34.11 -6.22
N ARG A 331 20.70 34.94 -7.16
CA ARG A 331 21.48 35.29 -8.34
C ARG A 331 22.77 35.95 -7.84
N MET A 332 23.86 35.21 -7.85
CA MET A 332 25.18 35.77 -7.59
C MET A 332 25.60 36.61 -8.80
N SER A 333 25.92 37.88 -8.57
CA SER A 333 26.56 38.76 -9.56
C SER A 333 28.06 38.43 -9.68
N PRO A 334 28.76 38.95 -10.70
CA PRO A 334 30.08 38.44 -11.12
C PRO A 334 31.12 38.46 -9.98
N LEU A 335 31.88 37.37 -9.89
CA LEU A 335 33.03 37.17 -9.01
C LEU A 335 34.13 38.21 -9.31
N SER A 336 34.62 38.93 -8.31
CA SER A 336 35.94 39.56 -8.36
C SER A 336 36.96 38.60 -7.75
N LEU A 337 37.88 38.10 -8.57
CA LEU A 337 38.97 37.22 -8.13
C LEU A 337 40.19 38.08 -7.79
N HIS A 338 40.65 38.05 -6.54
CA HIS A 338 41.93 38.63 -6.17
C HIS A 338 42.91 37.53 -5.76
N VAL A 339 44.03 37.44 -6.47
CA VAL A 339 45.11 36.50 -6.17
C VAL A 339 46.17 37.23 -5.34
N LEU A 340 46.40 36.76 -4.12
CA LEU A 340 47.44 37.25 -3.22
C LEU A 340 48.26 36.04 -2.77
N GLY A 341 49.36 35.76 -3.47
CA GLY A 341 50.24 34.62 -3.19
C GLY A 341 49.56 33.25 -3.39
N ALA A 342 49.83 32.29 -2.50
CA ALA A 342 49.32 30.91 -2.57
C ALA A 342 47.85 30.74 -2.16
N TYR A 343 47.11 31.83 -1.93
CA TYR A 343 45.72 31.83 -1.50
C TYR A 343 44.81 32.54 -2.51
N ILE A 344 43.66 31.92 -2.81
CA ILE A 344 42.57 32.56 -3.56
C ILE A 344 41.54 33.03 -2.53
N ILE A 345 41.35 34.34 -2.45
CA ILE A 345 40.31 34.95 -1.62
C ILE A 345 39.11 35.26 -2.51
N ILE A 346 37.96 34.64 -2.21
CA ILE A 346 36.70 34.93 -2.90
C ILE A 346 35.87 35.83 -1.98
N THR A 347 35.63 37.06 -2.42
CA THR A 347 34.74 38.01 -1.74
C THR A 347 33.33 37.89 -2.32
N MET A 348 32.34 37.71 -1.44
CA MET A 348 30.93 37.69 -1.82
C MET A 348 30.17 38.76 -1.05
N THR A 349 29.50 39.67 -1.78
CA THR A 349 28.60 40.68 -1.20
C THR A 349 27.14 40.29 -1.47
N PRO A 350 26.31 40.10 -0.43
CA PRO A 350 24.88 39.86 -0.62
C PRO A 350 24.20 41.15 -1.11
N LYS A 351 23.38 41.07 -2.16
CA LYS A 351 22.66 42.24 -2.70
C LYS A 351 21.32 42.53 -2.00
N GLU A 352 20.83 41.65 -1.12
CA GLU A 352 19.55 41.81 -0.40
C GLU A 352 19.59 41.26 1.05
N MET A 353 20.54 41.71 1.86
CA MET A 353 20.39 41.72 3.32
C MET A 353 20.84 43.08 3.81
N GLY A 354 19.96 43.75 4.57
CA GLY A 354 20.24 45.05 5.16
C GLY A 354 21.53 45.04 5.99
N SER A 355 22.31 46.11 5.84
CA SER A 355 23.42 46.54 6.70
C SER A 355 24.41 45.45 7.17
N GLY A 356 25.53 45.32 6.44
CA GLY A 356 26.84 45.27 7.09
C GLY A 356 27.60 43.94 7.22
N GLU A 357 27.11 42.80 6.71
CA GLU A 357 27.86 41.52 6.80
C GLU A 357 28.56 41.16 5.47
N ALA A 358 29.89 41.12 5.47
CA ALA A 358 30.71 40.56 4.39
C ALA A 358 31.25 39.19 4.81
N TYR A 359 31.05 38.17 3.98
CA TYR A 359 31.57 36.81 4.23
C TYR A 359 32.85 36.61 3.41
N TYR A 360 33.90 36.13 4.06
CA TYR A 360 35.17 35.79 3.41
C TYR A 360 35.30 34.26 3.36
N VAL A 361 35.55 33.73 2.16
CA VAL A 361 35.88 32.32 1.96
C VAL A 361 37.37 32.24 1.66
N ALA A 362 38.15 31.65 2.56
CA ALA A 362 39.55 31.34 2.34
C ALA A 362 39.68 29.84 1.98
N GLY A 363 40.13 29.55 0.76
CA GLY A 363 40.45 28.19 0.33
C GLY A 363 41.96 27.95 0.42
N ILE A 364 42.37 26.84 1.05
CA ILE A 364 43.76 26.35 0.99
C ILE A 364 43.83 25.35 -0.16
N PHE A 365 44.69 25.60 -1.15
CA PHE A 365 45.04 24.60 -2.16
C PHE A 365 46.06 23.65 -1.55
N ASN A 366 45.67 22.40 -1.30
CA ASN A 366 46.64 21.33 -1.15
C ASN A 366 46.27 20.20 -2.10
N ASP A 367 47.28 19.68 -2.78
CA ASP A 367 47.20 18.94 -4.04
C ASP A 367 46.47 17.60 -3.89
N SER A 368 45.14 17.62 -3.97
CA SER A 368 44.22 16.49 -4.17
C SER A 368 42.77 17.00 -4.16
N ARG A 369 41.95 16.55 -5.10
CA ARG A 369 40.59 17.05 -5.41
C ARG A 369 39.56 16.91 -4.26
N VAL A 370 39.66 17.74 -3.22
CA VAL A 370 38.64 17.89 -2.16
C VAL A 370 38.50 19.38 -1.81
N TRP A 371 37.30 19.92 -1.97
CA TRP A 371 36.96 21.28 -1.55
C TRP A 371 36.53 21.25 -0.08
N VAL A 372 37.33 21.83 0.82
CA VAL A 372 36.90 22.11 2.20
C VAL A 372 36.52 23.58 2.27
N ILE A 373 35.22 23.86 2.27
CA ILE A 373 34.68 25.22 2.42
C ILE A 373 34.55 25.50 3.93
N ASN A 374 35.47 26.29 4.48
CA ASN A 374 35.30 26.89 5.80
C ASN A 374 34.73 28.30 5.62
N CYS A 375 33.44 28.48 5.93
CA CYS A 375 32.85 29.81 6.02
C CYS A 375 33.22 30.43 7.37
N MET A 376 34.12 31.41 7.39
CA MET A 376 34.40 32.21 8.59
C MET A 376 33.45 33.41 8.63
N LYS A 377 32.66 33.52 9.71
CA LYS A 377 31.88 34.72 10.00
C LYS A 377 32.81 35.71 10.72
N ILE A 378 33.32 36.72 9.99
CA ILE A 378 34.10 37.80 10.60
C ILE A 378 33.12 38.88 11.05
N ASN A 379 32.94 39.03 12.35
CA ASN A 379 32.16 40.12 12.92
C ASN A 379 33.04 41.38 12.95
N LYS A 380 32.52 42.52 12.51
CA LYS A 380 33.34 43.72 12.23
C LYS A 380 33.84 44.48 13.47
N ASN A 381 33.80 43.87 14.67
CA ASN A 381 34.15 44.50 15.95
C ASN A 381 35.21 43.72 16.77
N SER A 382 36.11 42.98 16.12
CA SER A 382 37.25 42.36 16.80
C SER A 382 38.52 42.81 16.10
N CYS A 383 39.14 43.87 16.64
CA CYS A 383 40.54 44.21 16.34
C CYS A 383 41.47 43.10 16.80
#